data_AF-A0A382MV81-F1
#
_entry.id   AF-A0A382MV81-F1
#
_cell.length_a   1.000
_cell.length_b   1.000
_cell.length_c   1.000
_cell.angle_alpha   90.00
_cell.angle_beta   90.00
_cell.angle_gamma   90.00
#
_symmetry.space_group_name_H-M   'P 1'
#
loop_
_entity.id
_entity.type
_entity.pdbx_description
1 polymer ?
#
loop_
_entity_poly.entity_id
_entity_poly.type
_entity_poly.pdbx_seq_one_letter_code
_entity_poly.pdbx_strand_id
1 'polypeptide(L)' 'MTSTTSKILTDVATHYNQLIVAHRKLDKEIEELHATHQPDQIIKAAKFNKLHLKQEIEEIKTNLQAMIS' A
#
# COMPACT_ATOMS: atom_id res chain seq x y z
N MET A 1 -2.96 15.22 -26.28
CA MET A 1 -2.28 14.59 -25.12
C MET A 1 -2.78 13.15 -25.00
N THR A 2 -2.66 12.34 -26.05
CA THR A 2 -1.60 11.35 -26.33
C THR A 2 -1.61 10.15 -25.36
N SER A 3 -2.35 9.12 -25.77
CA SER A 3 -2.55 7.75 -25.23
C SER A 3 -1.60 7.26 -24.11
N THR A 4 -0.30 7.51 -24.24
CA THR A 4 0.73 7.12 -23.26
C THR A 4 0.48 7.72 -21.86
N THR A 5 0.12 9.00 -21.77
CA THR A 5 -0.15 9.65 -20.48
C THR A 5 -1.36 9.04 -19.78
N SER A 6 -2.43 8.77 -20.51
CA SER A 6 -3.63 8.09 -20.00
C SER A 6 -3.33 6.66 -19.52
N LYS A 7 -2.46 5.93 -20.24
CA LYS A 7 -2.03 4.59 -19.84
C LYS A 7 -1.23 4.62 -18.53
N ILE A 8 -0.26 5.52 -18.42
CA ILE A 8 0.54 5.69 -17.20
C ILE A 8 -0.36 6.03 -16.00
N LEU A 9 -1.33 6.94 -16.16
CA LEU A 9 -2.29 7.27 -15.11
C LEU A 9 -3.13 6.06 -14.69
N THR A 10 -3.55 5.23 -15.64
CA THR A 10 -4.32 4.01 -15.35
C THR A 10 -3.47 2.98 -14.62
N ASP A 11 -2.21 2.80 -15.02
CA ASP A 11 -1.27 1.89 -14.39
C ASP A 11 -0.96 2.33 -12.95
N VAL A 12 -0.72 3.63 -12.73
CA VAL A 12 -0.50 4.21 -11.39
C VAL A 12 -1.75 4.06 -10.51
N ALA A 13 -2.94 4.34 -11.04
CA ALA A 13 -4.19 4.16 -10.29
C ALA A 13 -4.43 2.68 -9.92
N THR A 14 -4.11 1.76 -10.83
CA THR A 14 -4.21 0.32 -10.58
C THR A 14 -3.24 -0.11 -9.50
N HIS A 15 -1.98 0.33 -9.58
CA HIS A 15 -0.96 0.02 -8.59
C HIS A 15 -1.31 0.59 -7.22
N TYR A 16 -1.76 1.84 -7.15
CA TYR A 16 -2.23 2.48 -5.92
C TYR A 16 -3.36 1.68 -5.24
N ASN A 17 -4.36 1.25 -6.02
CA ASN A 17 -5.44 0.41 -5.51
C ASN A 17 -4.95 -0.94 -4.98
N GLN A 18 -3.99 -1.58 -5.67
CA GLN A 18 -3.37 -2.82 -5.22
C GLN A 18 -2.63 -2.65 -3.89
N LEU A 19 -1.88 -1.55 -3.72
CA LEU A 19 -1.19 -1.23 -2.47
C LEU A 19 -2.18 -1.03 -1.31
N ILE A 20 -3.30 -0.33 -1.54
CA ILE A 20 -4.36 -0.18 -0.53
C ILE A 20 -4.95 -1.54 -0.13
N VAL A 21 -5.24 -2.40 -1.11
CA VAL A 21 -5.78 -3.73 -0.85
C VAL A 21 -4.78 -4.57 -0.05
N ALA A 22 -3.50 -4.55 -0.42
CA ALA A 22 -2.44 -5.25 0.30
C ALA A 22 -2.28 -4.72 1.73
N HIS A 23 -2.31 -3.40 1.92
CA HIS A 23 -2.23 -2.78 3.25
C HIS A 23 -3.41 -3.20 4.14
N ARG A 24 -4.64 -3.24 3.60
CA ARG A 24 -5.83 -3.72 4.34
C ARG A 24 -5.76 -5.22 4.64
N LYS A 25 -5.19 -6.03 3.73
CA LYS A 25 -5.00 -7.46 3.95
C LYS A 25 -4.01 -7.70 5.09
N LEU A 26 -2.88 -7.01 5.09
CA LEU A 26 -1.90 -7.10 6.18
C LEU A 26 -2.47 -6.66 7.53
N ASP A 27 -3.38 -5.69 7.54
CA ASP A 27 -4.06 -5.28 8.77
C ASP A 27 -4.84 -6.43 9.41
N LYS A 28 -5.66 -7.13 8.60
CA LYS A 28 -6.40 -8.31 9.04
C LYS A 28 -5.46 -9.45 9.44
N GLU A 29 -4.40 -9.67 8.68
CA GLU A 29 -3.40 -10.69 9.00
C GLU A 29 -2.73 -10.40 10.36
N ILE A 30 -2.41 -9.14 10.66
CA ILE A 30 -1.86 -8.76 11.98
C ILE A 30 -2.87 -9.05 13.10
N GLU A 31 -4.16 -8.75 12.89
CA GLU A 31 -5.22 -9.09 13.85
C GLU A 31 -5.31 -10.61 14.08
N GLU A 32 -5.25 -11.41 13.01
CA GLU A 32 -5.27 -12.87 13.07
C GLU A 32 -4.02 -13.45 13.76
N LEU A 33 -2.83 -12.92 13.46
CA LEU A 33 -1.57 -13.31 14.11
C LEU A 33 -1.62 -13.01 15.62
N HIS A 34 -2.21 -11.89 16.01
CA HIS A 34 -2.47 -11.57 17.42
C HIS A 34 -3.46 -12.55 18.05
N ALA A 35 -4.58 -12.84 17.38
CA ALA A 35 -5.60 -13.76 17.88
C ALA A 35 -5.08 -15.19 18.05
N THR A 36 -4.15 -15.62 17.19
CA THR A 36 -3.54 -16.95 17.22
C THR A 36 -2.25 -17.01 18.04
N HIS A 37 -1.91 -15.94 18.77
CA HIS A 37 -0.73 -15.87 19.66
C HIS A 37 0.59 -16.24 18.94
N GLN A 38 0.73 -15.81 17.70
CA GLN A 38 1.94 -16.07 16.91
C GLN A 38 3.15 -15.35 17.53
N PRO A 39 4.37 -15.85 17.28
CA PRO A 39 5.59 -15.22 17.78
C PRO A 39 5.69 -13.73 17.43
N ASP A 40 6.14 -12.95 18.40
CA ASP A 40 6.32 -11.50 18.31
C ASP A 40 7.13 -11.06 17.08
N GLN A 41 8.12 -11.86 16.68
CA GLN A 41 8.94 -11.58 15.50
C GLN A 41 8.11 -11.58 14.21
N ILE A 42 7.14 -12.49 14.07
CA ILE A 42 6.27 -12.58 12.89
C ILE A 42 5.33 -11.37 12.86
N ILE A 43 4.74 -11.02 14.00
CA ILE A 43 3.86 -9.85 14.14
C ILE A 43 4.64 -8.56 13.83
N LYS A 44 5.88 -8.43 14.31
CA LYS A 44 6.75 -7.28 14.02
C LYS A 44 7.07 -7.18 12.54
N ALA A 45 7.39 -8.29 11.88
CA ALA A 45 7.65 -8.31 10.43
C ALA A 45 6.40 -7.86 9.65
N ALA A 46 5.22 -8.37 9.98
CA ALA A 46 3.96 -7.98 9.34
C ALA A 46 3.66 -6.48 9.55
N LYS A 47 3.88 -5.94 10.76
CA LYS A 47 3.73 -4.50 11.06
C LYS A 47 4.72 -3.64 10.27
N PHE A 48 5.97 -4.10 10.11
CA PHE A 48 6.97 -3.38 9.33
C PHE A 48 6.58 -3.33 7.84
N ASN A 49 6.12 -4.45 7.28
CA ASN A 49 5.61 -4.50 5.91
C ASN A 49 4.40 -3.57 5.72
N LYS A 50 3.48 -3.54 6.69
CA LYS A 50 2.33 -2.62 6.66
C LYS A 50 2.78 -1.15 6.69
N LEU A 51 3.79 -0.82 7.49
CA LEU A 51 4.37 0.53 7.54
C LEU A 51 4.99 0.92 6.19
N HIS A 52 5.72 0.02 5.55
CA HIS A 52 6.32 0.26 4.24
C HIS A 52 5.26 0.56 3.16
N LEU A 53 4.20 -0.26 3.09
CA LEU A 53 3.09 -0.01 2.16
C LEU A 53 2.42 1.34 2.41
N LYS A 54 2.27 1.74 3.68
CA LYS A 54 1.71 3.06 4.01
C LYS A 54 2.59 4.19 3.48
N GLN A 55 3.91 4.06 3.58
CA GLN A 55 4.86 5.04 3.04
C GLN A 55 4.75 5.15 1.51
N GLU A 56 4.73 4.01 0.81
CA GLU A 56 4.56 3.98 -0.65
C GLU A 56 3.23 4.62 -1.10
N ILE A 57 2.13 4.35 -0.39
CA ILE A 57 0.81 4.93 -0.67
C ILE A 57 0.85 6.46 -0.54
N GLU A 58 1.45 6.99 0.54
CA GLU A 58 1.54 8.43 0.76
C GLU A 58 2.51 9.10 -0.24
N GLU A 59 3.58 8.43 -0.65
CA GLU A 59 4.49 8.92 -1.68
C GLU A 59 3.80 9.04 -3.03
N ILE A 60 3.07 8.00 -3.47
CA ILE A 60 2.29 8.05 -4.72
C ILE A 60 1.25 9.17 -4.65
N LYS A 61 0.54 9.30 -3.53
CA LYS A 61 -0.47 10.34 -3.33
C LYS A 61 0.13 11.74 -3.39
N THR A 62 1.27 11.95 -2.74
CA THR A 62 1.99 13.24 -2.74
C THR A 62 2.48 13.59 -4.14
N ASN A 63 3.05 12.62 -4.85
CA ASN A 63 3.51 12.80 -6.23
C ASN A 63 2.35 13.13 -7.18
N LEU A 64 1.22 12.43 -7.06
CA LEU A 64 0.01 12.72 -7.85
C LEU A 64 -0.55 14.12 -7.54
N GLN A 65 -0.57 14.54 -6.27
CA GLN A 65 -1.00 15.88 -5.90
C GLN A 65 -0.07 16.95 -6.49
N ALA A 66 1.25 16.74 -6.45
CA ALA A 66 2.24 17.65 -7.02
C ALA A 66 2.14 17.78 -8.55
N MET A 67 1.63 16.75 -9.25
CA MET A 67 1.41 16.80 -10.71
C MET A 67 0.14 17.56 -11.12
N ILE A 68 -0.82 17.72 -10.20
CA ILE A 68 -2.11 18.39 -10.46
C ILE A 68 -2.12 19.83 -9.89
N SER A 69 -1.16 20.15 -9.01
CA SER A 69 -0.96 21.49 -8.42
C SER A 69 -0.18 22.41 -9.35
#